data_AF-A0A1J5EI14-F1
#
_entry.id   AF-A0A1J5EI14-F1
#
_cell.length_a   1.000
_cell.length_b   1.000
_cell.length_c   1.000
_cell.angle_alpha   90.00
_cell.angle_beta   90.00
_cell.angle_gamma   90.00
#
_symmetry.space_group_name_H-M   'P 1'
#
loop_
_entity.id
_entity.type
_entity.pdbx_description
1 polymer ?
#
loop_
_entity_poly.entity_id
_entity_poly.type
_entity_poly.pdbx_seq_one_letter_code
_entity_poly.pdbx_strand_id
1 'polypeptide(L)'
;MTDAIHIPPFAGFLQFDVRQGQVDDNLAAMTRLLTLLAPPAQSVVALPELWATGFAYEQLKPMAARTPELLEQLASLAARYQVFLAGSLMERVEGNGESRFHNTMYVTGPDGVVGRYRKQRLFAPMAEDCHFTAGMSPRPMATPVGLLGGLVCYDLRFPELARQQAVAGVGLLLVTAQWPTARLAHWRALLQARAIENQLFVLAANRCGVTGDTPFGGHSMIVAPDGVILVEAGDTEATAGAPLDGALLATVRGRFNTVAPSPYPLADQDKIQTLPALVALAQRLRQTGRRLVFTNGCFDILHPGHVTYLEQARQLGDCLIVGLNSDSSVRGLKGAGRPVNREEDRARLLAALGCVDYVVLFAEETPLTLIKAIRPDLLVKGGDWPVETIVGGPEVLAAGGQVRSIPLVGEHSTTALLNRVRQGK
;
A
#
# COMPACT_ATOMS: atom_id res chain seq x y z
N MET A 1 -34.12 8.19 -4.07
CA MET A 1 -33.58 7.87 -2.73
C MET A 1 -32.09 7.77 -2.90
N THR A 2 -31.33 8.79 -2.51
CA THR A 2 -29.86 8.74 -2.55
C THR A 2 -29.41 7.81 -1.43
N ASP A 3 -28.78 6.68 -1.77
CA ASP A 3 -28.14 5.80 -0.80
C ASP A 3 -27.04 6.61 -0.10
N ALA A 4 -27.38 7.15 1.07
CA ALA A 4 -26.48 7.99 1.85
C ALA A 4 -25.29 7.14 2.30
N ILE A 5 -24.10 7.72 2.25
CA ILE A 5 -22.89 7.05 2.75
C ILE A 5 -23.08 6.77 4.22
N HIS A 6 -23.11 5.49 4.56
CA HIS A 6 -23.25 5.06 5.94
C HIS A 6 -21.95 5.32 6.70
N ILE A 7 -22.04 6.06 7.81
CA ILE A 7 -20.95 6.37 8.74
C ILE A 7 -21.42 6.08 10.17
N PRO A 8 -20.49 5.78 11.10
CA PRO A 8 -20.86 5.62 12.51
C PRO A 8 -21.41 6.93 13.08
N PRO A 9 -22.31 6.87 14.08
CA PRO A 9 -22.92 8.08 14.67
C PRO A 9 -21.92 8.89 15.52
N PHE A 10 -20.85 8.26 15.99
CA PHE A 10 -19.86 8.87 16.86
C PHE A 10 -18.48 8.26 16.61
N ALA A 11 -17.46 9.10 16.75
CA ALA A 11 -16.06 8.71 16.69
C ALA A 11 -15.33 9.17 17.95
N GLY A 12 -14.37 8.38 18.43
CA GLY A 12 -13.50 8.75 19.54
C GLY A 12 -12.09 8.22 19.38
N PHE A 13 -11.14 8.75 20.13
CA PHE A 13 -9.76 8.28 20.14
C PHE A 13 -9.29 8.05 21.58
N LEU A 14 -8.37 7.10 21.75
CA LEU A 14 -7.65 6.89 23.00
C LEU A 14 -6.18 7.26 22.78
N GLN A 15 -5.72 8.31 23.44
CA GLN A 15 -4.33 8.76 23.41
C GLN A 15 -3.63 8.37 24.71
N PHE A 16 -2.62 7.51 24.61
CA PHE A 16 -1.84 7.08 25.76
C PHE A 16 -0.38 6.83 25.41
N ASP A 17 0.43 6.70 26.44
CA ASP A 17 1.84 6.35 26.31
C ASP A 17 2.00 4.83 26.11
N VAL A 18 2.19 4.41 24.86
CA VAL A 18 2.39 3.00 24.50
C VAL A 18 3.76 2.52 25.01
N ARG A 19 3.77 1.80 26.13
CA ARG A 19 4.97 1.25 26.75
C ARG A 19 5.51 0.08 25.94
N GLN A 20 6.75 0.17 25.44
CA GLN A 20 7.32 -0.87 24.58
C GLN A 20 7.37 -2.24 25.27
N GLY A 21 6.79 -3.25 24.63
CA GLY A 21 6.75 -4.64 25.10
C GLY A 21 5.87 -4.90 26.33
N GLN A 22 5.30 -3.87 26.96
CA GLN A 22 4.48 -3.99 28.18
C GLN A 22 2.99 -4.10 27.84
N VAL A 23 2.62 -5.22 27.23
CA VAL A 23 1.27 -5.44 26.69
C VAL A 23 0.16 -5.29 27.73
N ASP A 24 0.36 -5.83 28.93
CA ASP A 24 -0.69 -5.83 29.95
C ASP A 24 -0.92 -4.40 30.51
N ASP A 25 0.15 -3.61 30.66
CA ASP A 25 0.06 -2.18 31.03
C ASP A 25 -0.66 -1.36 29.95
N ASN A 26 -0.35 -1.60 28.68
CA ASN A 26 -0.99 -0.92 27.56
C ASN A 26 -2.47 -1.28 27.44
N LEU A 27 -2.83 -2.55 27.66
CA LEU A 27 -4.21 -3.01 27.72
C LEU A 27 -4.97 -2.34 28.89
N ALA A 28 -4.35 -2.22 30.06
CA ALA A 28 -4.93 -1.53 31.21
C ALA A 28 -5.16 -0.04 30.92
N ALA A 29 -4.19 0.65 30.30
CA ALA A 29 -4.31 2.05 29.90
C ALA A 29 -5.45 2.25 28.88
N MET A 30 -5.48 1.42 27.84
CA MET A 30 -6.53 1.43 26.82
C MET A 30 -7.92 1.20 27.45
N THR A 31 -8.07 0.20 28.31
CA THR A 31 -9.33 -0.12 28.98
C THR A 31 -9.82 1.02 29.88
N ARG A 32 -8.91 1.65 30.63
CA ARG A 32 -9.23 2.81 31.46
C ARG A 32 -9.70 3.99 30.62
N LEU A 33 -9.00 4.32 29.54
CA LEU A 33 -9.40 5.42 28.65
C LEU A 33 -10.70 5.14 27.90
N LEU A 34 -10.97 3.89 27.51
CA LEU A 34 -12.26 3.49 26.92
C LEU A 34 -13.41 3.69 27.93
N THR A 35 -13.17 3.32 29.19
CA THR A 35 -14.13 3.52 30.29
C THR A 35 -14.41 5.01 30.49
N LEU A 36 -13.37 5.85 30.47
CA LEU A 36 -13.48 7.30 30.62
C LEU A 36 -14.19 7.97 29.43
N LEU A 37 -13.98 7.46 28.21
CA LEU A 37 -14.65 7.96 27.01
C LEU A 37 -16.16 7.71 27.07
N ALA A 38 -16.57 6.56 27.63
CA ALA A 38 -17.96 6.09 27.69
C ALA A 38 -18.71 6.30 26.36
N PRO A 39 -18.19 5.78 25.23
CA PRO A 39 -18.73 6.06 23.91
C PRO A 39 -20.15 5.48 23.77
N PRO A 40 -21.04 6.13 23.00
CA PRO A 40 -22.35 5.55 22.68
C PRO A 40 -22.20 4.28 21.83
N ALA A 41 -23.23 3.44 21.81
CA ALA A 41 -23.23 2.24 20.98
C ALA A 41 -23.02 2.57 19.49
N GLN A 42 -22.41 1.64 18.77
CA GLN A 42 -22.03 1.73 17.35
C GLN A 42 -20.95 2.80 17.06
N SER A 43 -20.29 3.35 18.08
CA SER A 43 -19.14 4.23 17.88
C SER A 43 -17.94 3.51 17.29
N VAL A 44 -17.10 4.24 16.56
CA VAL A 44 -15.74 3.79 16.21
C VAL A 44 -14.73 4.51 17.10
N VAL A 45 -13.88 3.75 17.79
CA VAL A 45 -12.84 4.29 18.68
C VAL A 45 -11.46 3.89 18.16
N ALA A 46 -10.61 4.89 17.88
CA ALA A 46 -9.26 4.67 17.38
C ALA A 46 -8.23 4.57 18.52
N LEU A 47 -7.27 3.66 18.34
CA LEU A 47 -6.12 3.39 19.19
C LEU A 47 -4.84 3.79 18.46
N PRO A 48 -3.73 4.07 19.17
CA PRO A 48 -2.45 4.36 18.52
C PRO A 48 -1.95 3.20 17.63
N GLU A 49 -0.95 3.48 16.81
CA GLU A 49 -0.23 2.43 16.07
C GLU A 49 0.48 1.48 17.04
N LEU A 50 0.44 0.18 16.77
CA LEU A 50 1.04 -0.88 17.60
C LEU A 50 0.72 -0.69 19.08
N TRP A 51 -0.55 -0.36 19.38
CA TRP A 51 -0.99 0.14 20.69
C TRP A 51 -0.67 -0.78 21.87
N ALA A 52 -0.57 -2.10 21.63
CA ALA A 52 -0.30 -3.08 22.67
C ALA A 52 1.20 -3.30 22.90
N THR A 53 2.04 -3.17 21.89
CA THR A 53 3.44 -3.65 21.94
C THR A 53 4.47 -2.56 21.69
N GLY A 54 4.09 -1.47 21.04
CA GLY A 54 5.02 -0.51 20.43
C GLY A 54 5.95 -1.18 19.41
N PHE A 55 7.04 -0.50 19.05
CA PHE A 55 8.06 -1.01 18.13
C PHE A 55 9.06 -1.96 18.81
N ALA A 56 8.57 -2.95 19.58
CA ALA A 56 9.40 -3.93 20.28
C ALA A 56 10.01 -4.98 19.32
N TYR A 57 10.89 -4.53 18.42
CA TYR A 57 11.47 -5.35 17.34
C TYR A 57 12.29 -6.55 17.85
N GLU A 58 12.99 -6.40 18.97
CA GLU A 58 13.76 -7.49 19.59
C GLU A 58 12.86 -8.65 20.05
N GLN A 59 11.58 -8.36 20.30
CA GLN A 59 10.58 -9.31 20.75
C GLN A 59 9.50 -9.55 19.68
N LEU A 60 9.78 -9.30 18.40
CA LEU A 60 8.80 -9.36 17.31
C LEU A 60 7.99 -10.66 17.29
N LYS A 61 8.66 -11.82 17.41
CA LYS A 61 8.00 -13.15 17.39
C LYS A 61 7.06 -13.36 18.58
N PRO A 62 7.50 -13.25 19.85
CA PRO A 62 6.61 -13.41 20.99
C PRO A 62 5.52 -12.34 21.05
N MET A 63 5.80 -11.10 20.65
CA MET A 63 4.79 -10.04 20.59
C MET A 63 3.70 -10.33 19.55
N ALA A 64 4.07 -10.74 18.34
CA ALA A 64 3.10 -11.11 17.30
C ALA A 64 2.29 -12.36 17.67
N ALA A 65 2.84 -13.27 18.47
CA ALA A 65 2.12 -14.45 18.96
C ALA A 65 0.98 -14.09 19.93
N ARG A 66 1.01 -12.92 20.57
CA ARG A 66 -0.07 -12.43 21.44
C ARG A 66 -1.24 -11.78 20.69
N THR A 67 -1.08 -11.47 19.40
CA THR A 67 -2.11 -10.77 18.62
C THR A 67 -3.48 -11.47 18.61
N PRO A 68 -3.60 -12.81 18.45
CA PRO A 68 -4.90 -13.47 18.52
C PRO A 68 -5.63 -13.26 19.85
N GLU A 69 -4.93 -13.46 20.98
CA GLU A 69 -5.45 -13.22 22.34
C GLU A 69 -5.92 -11.77 22.51
N LEU A 70 -5.12 -10.80 22.05
CA LEU A 70 -5.46 -9.39 22.13
C LEU A 70 -6.70 -9.03 21.31
N LEU A 71 -6.92 -9.68 20.16
CA LEU A 71 -8.11 -9.48 19.35
C LEU A 71 -9.37 -10.06 20.02
N GLU A 72 -9.25 -11.17 20.75
CA GLU A 72 -10.35 -11.73 21.56
C GLU A 72 -10.72 -10.81 22.74
N GLN A 73 -9.71 -10.23 23.40
CA GLN A 73 -9.92 -9.23 24.45
C GLN A 73 -10.56 -7.95 23.90
N LEU A 74 -10.10 -7.46 22.75
CA LEU A 74 -10.73 -6.34 22.05
C LEU A 74 -12.18 -6.64 21.68
N ALA A 75 -12.49 -7.86 21.22
CA ALA A 75 -13.85 -8.28 20.90
C ALA A 75 -14.75 -8.30 22.15
N SER A 76 -14.22 -8.79 23.27
CA SER A 76 -14.92 -8.79 24.55
C SER A 76 -15.23 -7.37 25.05
N LEU A 77 -14.28 -6.44 24.91
CA LEU A 77 -14.49 -5.03 25.22
C LEU A 77 -15.47 -4.37 24.25
N ALA A 78 -15.32 -4.62 22.94
CA ALA A 78 -16.22 -4.13 21.91
C ALA A 78 -17.66 -4.60 22.15
N ALA A 79 -17.87 -5.86 22.55
CA ALA A 79 -19.18 -6.40 22.91
C ALA A 79 -19.73 -5.75 24.18
N ARG A 80 -18.90 -5.57 25.22
CA ARG A 80 -19.32 -4.92 26.47
C ARG A 80 -19.80 -3.48 26.26
N TYR A 81 -19.08 -2.71 25.44
CA TYR A 81 -19.39 -1.30 25.18
C TYR A 81 -20.26 -1.09 23.94
N GLN A 82 -20.53 -2.16 23.17
CA GLN A 82 -21.25 -2.12 21.89
C GLN A 82 -20.61 -1.16 20.88
N VAL A 83 -19.27 -1.21 20.74
CA VAL A 83 -18.48 -0.31 19.86
C VAL A 83 -17.56 -1.08 18.93
N PHE A 84 -16.88 -0.35 18.03
CA PHE A 84 -15.84 -0.84 17.15
C PHE A 84 -14.51 -0.22 17.53
N LEU A 85 -13.51 -1.04 17.85
CA LEU A 85 -12.17 -0.60 18.26
C LEU A 85 -11.20 -0.77 17.08
N ALA A 86 -10.48 0.30 16.73
CA ALA A 86 -9.57 0.33 15.60
C ALA A 86 -8.14 0.66 16.02
N GLY A 87 -7.20 -0.27 15.84
CA GLY A 87 -5.82 -0.12 16.27
C GLY A 87 -4.90 -1.05 15.49
N SER A 88 -3.62 -0.71 15.33
CA SER A 88 -2.68 -1.64 14.68
C SER A 88 -1.95 -2.53 15.68
N LEU A 89 -1.67 -3.77 15.25
CA LEU A 89 -0.97 -4.82 15.97
C LEU A 89 0.03 -5.51 15.03
N MET A 90 0.96 -6.26 15.62
CA MET A 90 1.90 -7.09 14.85
C MET A 90 1.19 -8.34 14.33
N GLU A 91 1.05 -8.48 13.02
CA GLU A 91 0.47 -9.66 12.39
C GLU A 91 1.58 -10.60 11.93
N ARG A 92 1.53 -11.87 12.33
CA ARG A 92 2.39 -12.92 11.78
C ARG A 92 1.66 -13.65 10.67
N VAL A 93 2.33 -13.83 9.53
CA VAL A 93 1.83 -14.56 8.36
C VAL A 93 2.86 -15.60 7.96
N GLU A 94 2.45 -16.86 7.87
CA GLU A 94 3.30 -17.92 7.33
C GLU A 94 3.18 -17.97 5.80
N GLY A 95 4.31 -18.12 5.11
CA GLY A 95 4.33 -18.30 3.66
C GLY A 95 5.67 -18.82 3.14
N ASN A 96 5.64 -19.80 2.22
CA ASN A 96 6.84 -20.37 1.59
C ASN A 96 7.94 -20.85 2.55
N GLY A 97 7.55 -21.34 3.74
CA GLY A 97 8.50 -21.81 4.77
C GLY A 97 9.12 -20.68 5.62
N GLU A 98 8.70 -19.43 5.42
CA GLU A 98 9.17 -18.27 6.17
C GLU A 98 8.02 -17.56 6.89
N SER A 99 8.28 -17.04 8.09
CA SER A 99 7.35 -16.18 8.80
C SER A 99 7.59 -14.72 8.41
N ARG A 100 6.56 -14.06 7.87
CA ARG A 100 6.55 -12.61 7.59
C ARG A 100 5.73 -11.90 8.64
N PHE A 101 6.10 -10.66 8.92
CA PHE A 101 5.39 -9.81 9.89
C PHE A 101 4.84 -8.58 9.20
N HIS A 102 3.65 -8.15 9.60
CA HIS A 102 3.04 -6.90 9.14
C HIS A 102 2.63 -6.02 10.32
N ASN A 103 2.65 -4.70 10.11
CA ASN A 103 1.98 -3.75 10.99
C ASN A 103 0.54 -3.60 10.46
N THR A 104 -0.42 -4.14 11.19
CA THR A 104 -1.77 -4.36 10.67
C THR A 104 -2.81 -3.71 11.56
N MET A 105 -3.51 -2.71 11.02
CA MET A 105 -4.73 -2.17 11.62
C MET A 105 -5.84 -3.21 11.56
N TYR A 106 -6.45 -3.46 12.71
CA TYR A 106 -7.67 -4.24 12.84
C TYR A 106 -8.80 -3.33 13.26
N VAL A 107 -10.00 -3.61 12.75
CA VAL A 107 -11.26 -3.09 13.28
C VAL A 107 -12.00 -4.25 13.92
N THR A 108 -12.17 -4.19 15.24
CA THR A 108 -12.79 -5.24 16.04
C THR A 108 -14.11 -4.74 16.60
N GLY A 109 -15.20 -5.40 16.23
CA GLY A 109 -16.55 -5.15 16.73
C GLY A 109 -17.01 -6.17 17.76
N PRO A 110 -18.30 -6.14 18.16
CA PRO A 110 -18.88 -7.03 19.16
C PRO A 110 -18.73 -8.52 18.83
N ASP A 111 -18.80 -8.88 17.54
CA ASP A 111 -18.73 -10.27 17.08
C ASP A 111 -17.31 -10.68 16.63
N GLY A 112 -16.30 -9.85 16.92
CA GLY A 112 -14.91 -10.09 16.54
C GLY A 112 -14.38 -9.14 15.46
N VAL A 113 -13.34 -9.57 14.75
CA VAL A 113 -12.66 -8.74 13.74
C VAL A 113 -13.53 -8.59 12.49
N VAL A 114 -13.85 -7.35 12.14
CA VAL A 114 -14.67 -7.00 10.96
C VAL A 114 -13.88 -6.29 9.86
N GLY A 115 -12.65 -5.82 10.15
CA GLY A 115 -11.81 -5.11 9.19
C GLY A 115 -10.32 -5.35 9.43
N ARG A 116 -9.54 -5.36 8.35
CA ARG A 116 -8.08 -5.48 8.38
C ARG A 116 -7.44 -4.62 7.29
N TYR A 117 -6.44 -3.81 7.67
CA TYR A 117 -5.62 -3.01 6.78
C TYR A 117 -4.14 -3.13 7.16
N ARG A 118 -3.30 -3.60 6.25
CA ARG A 118 -1.84 -3.69 6.44
C ARG A 118 -1.20 -2.35 6.07
N LYS A 119 -0.25 -1.85 6.87
CA LYS A 119 0.52 -0.63 6.56
C LYS A 119 1.20 -0.74 5.21
N GLN A 120 1.02 0.25 4.34
CA GLN A 120 1.48 0.19 2.95
C GLN A 120 2.86 0.81 2.79
N ARG A 121 3.20 1.80 3.61
CA ARG A 121 4.46 2.54 3.56
C ARG A 121 5.19 2.37 4.88
N LEU A 122 6.22 1.53 4.87
CA LEU A 122 7.10 1.33 6.01
C LEU A 122 8.06 2.51 6.17
N PHE A 123 8.33 2.88 7.41
CA PHE A 123 9.20 3.99 7.76
C PHE A 123 10.66 3.53 7.92
N ALA A 124 11.39 3.52 6.81
CA ALA A 124 12.79 3.07 6.76
C ALA A 124 13.76 3.74 7.76
N PRO A 125 13.61 5.04 8.11
CA PRO A 125 14.48 5.66 9.13
C PRO A 125 14.40 5.03 10.53
N MET A 126 13.36 4.22 10.81
CA MET A 126 13.26 3.42 12.05
C MET A 126 13.51 1.92 11.80
N ALA A 127 14.12 1.56 10.67
CA ALA A 127 14.34 0.19 10.24
C ALA A 127 13.05 -0.66 10.17
N GLU A 128 11.89 -0.01 10.01
CA GLU A 128 10.60 -0.71 9.96
C GLU A 128 10.55 -1.72 8.79
N ASP A 129 11.19 -1.38 7.68
CA ASP A 129 11.37 -2.20 6.48
C ASP A 129 12.34 -3.38 6.65
N CYS A 130 13.13 -3.41 7.72
CA CYS A 130 13.94 -4.57 8.10
C CYS A 130 13.13 -5.62 8.90
N HIS A 131 12.02 -5.21 9.53
CA HIS A 131 11.24 -6.06 10.44
C HIS A 131 9.86 -6.42 9.90
N PHE A 132 9.23 -5.53 9.14
CA PHE A 132 7.89 -5.72 8.59
C PHE A 132 7.92 -5.81 7.07
N THR A 133 6.87 -6.44 6.54
CA THR A 133 6.53 -6.45 5.12
C THR A 133 5.40 -5.46 4.87
N ALA A 134 5.49 -4.68 3.80
CA ALA A 134 4.43 -3.76 3.43
C ALA A 134 3.16 -4.51 2.99
N GLY A 135 2.00 -3.89 3.21
CA GLY A 135 0.76 -4.26 2.54
C GLY A 135 0.85 -4.05 1.03
N MET A 136 -0.02 -4.73 0.29
CA MET A 136 -0.07 -4.67 -1.19
C MET A 136 -1.36 -4.03 -1.71
N SER A 137 -2.28 -3.63 -0.83
CA SER A 137 -3.58 -3.12 -1.20
C SER A 137 -4.14 -2.16 -0.15
N PRO A 138 -4.34 -0.88 -0.48
CA PRO A 138 -4.98 0.10 0.42
C PRO A 138 -6.50 0.10 0.21
N ARG A 139 -7.14 -1.06 0.27
CA ARG A 139 -8.61 -1.15 0.12
C ARG A 139 -9.31 -0.72 1.41
N PRO A 140 -10.47 -0.06 1.30
CA PRO A 140 -11.29 0.21 2.47
C PRO A 140 -11.87 -1.09 3.07
N MET A 141 -12.26 -1.02 4.33
CA MET A 141 -12.81 -2.12 5.11
C MET A 141 -14.33 -1.98 5.19
N ALA A 142 -15.06 -2.95 4.65
CA ALA A 142 -16.50 -3.02 4.80
C ALA A 142 -16.84 -3.53 6.21
N THR A 143 -17.56 -2.74 6.99
CA THR A 143 -17.90 -3.06 8.39
C THR A 143 -19.39 -2.85 8.63
N PRO A 144 -19.96 -3.37 9.75
CA PRO A 144 -21.35 -3.10 10.12
C PRO A 144 -21.69 -1.63 10.33
N VAL A 145 -20.68 -0.76 10.56
CA VAL A 145 -20.85 0.70 10.73
C VAL A 145 -20.45 1.49 9.48
N GLY A 146 -20.37 0.81 8.34
CA GLY A 146 -20.11 1.41 7.04
C GLY A 146 -18.73 1.09 6.48
N LEU A 147 -18.39 1.77 5.40
CA LEU A 147 -17.13 1.59 4.70
C LEU A 147 -16.06 2.49 5.34
N LEU A 148 -15.11 1.88 6.04
CA LEU A 148 -14.05 2.58 6.76
C LEU A 148 -12.76 2.58 5.95
N GLY A 149 -12.10 3.73 5.86
CA GLY A 149 -10.74 3.82 5.35
C GLY A 149 -9.72 3.63 6.47
N GLY A 150 -8.51 3.20 6.14
CA GLY A 150 -7.40 3.06 7.09
C GLY A 150 -6.10 3.61 6.53
N LEU A 151 -5.31 4.24 7.39
CA LEU A 151 -3.91 4.61 7.19
C LEU A 151 -3.15 4.33 8.49
N VAL A 152 -1.95 3.76 8.38
CA VAL A 152 -1.08 3.56 9.55
C VAL A 152 0.10 4.51 9.48
N CYS A 153 0.13 5.49 10.39
CA CYS A 153 1.20 6.45 10.62
C CYS A 153 1.79 7.05 9.35
N TYR A 154 2.92 6.52 8.87
CA TYR A 154 3.66 7.02 7.71
C TYR A 154 2.81 7.07 6.43
N ASP A 155 1.80 6.19 6.30
CA ASP A 155 0.80 6.23 5.22
C ASP A 155 0.14 7.61 5.07
N LEU A 156 0.00 8.39 6.16
CA LEU A 156 -0.56 9.74 6.15
C LEU A 156 0.17 10.68 5.19
N ARG A 157 1.45 10.45 4.86
CA ARG A 157 2.21 11.28 3.91
C ARG A 157 1.85 11.08 2.45
N PHE A 158 1.09 10.03 2.12
CA PHE A 158 0.83 9.59 0.74
C PHE A 158 -0.64 9.81 0.39
N PRO A 159 -1.00 10.95 -0.24
CA PRO A 159 -2.39 11.31 -0.53
C PRO A 159 -3.12 10.27 -1.39
N GLU A 160 -2.38 9.54 -2.24
CA GLU A 160 -2.93 8.55 -3.15
C GLU A 160 -3.63 7.41 -2.40
N LEU A 161 -3.13 7.03 -1.22
CA LEU A 161 -3.71 5.97 -0.39
C LEU A 161 -5.08 6.36 0.16
N ALA A 162 -5.22 7.62 0.62
CA ALA A 162 -6.50 8.15 1.07
C ALA A 162 -7.45 8.37 -0.09
N ARG A 163 -6.93 8.88 -1.22
CA ARG A 163 -7.72 9.17 -2.40
C ARG A 163 -8.36 7.92 -3.00
N GLN A 164 -7.62 6.82 -3.09
CA GLN A 164 -8.15 5.53 -3.57
C GLN A 164 -9.33 5.04 -2.71
N GLN A 165 -9.24 5.21 -1.39
CA GLN A 165 -10.28 4.80 -0.44
C GLN A 165 -11.50 5.75 -0.48
N ALA A 166 -11.27 7.05 -0.62
CA ALA A 166 -12.33 8.05 -0.73
C ALA A 166 -13.21 7.85 -1.97
N VAL A 167 -12.59 7.58 -3.12
CA VAL A 167 -13.29 7.29 -4.38
C VAL A 167 -14.11 5.99 -4.30
N ALA A 168 -13.70 5.05 -3.45
CA ALA A 168 -14.50 3.84 -3.16
C ALA A 168 -15.72 4.11 -2.27
N GLY A 169 -15.93 5.34 -1.80
CA GLY A 169 -17.11 5.73 -1.03
C GLY A 169 -16.92 5.81 0.49
N VAL A 170 -15.67 5.78 0.99
CA VAL A 170 -15.39 5.90 2.43
C VAL A 170 -15.88 7.24 2.97
N GLY A 171 -16.64 7.22 4.08
CA GLY A 171 -17.07 8.43 4.80
C GLY A 171 -16.21 8.78 6.04
N LEU A 172 -15.48 7.79 6.59
CA LEU A 172 -14.60 7.95 7.74
C LEU A 172 -13.24 7.28 7.48
N LEU A 173 -12.16 8.06 7.55
CA LEU A 173 -10.77 7.61 7.41
C LEU A 173 -10.11 7.50 8.79
N LEU A 174 -9.64 6.31 9.13
CA LEU A 174 -8.93 6.02 10.38
C LEU A 174 -7.43 6.23 10.20
N VAL A 175 -6.80 6.90 11.15
CA VAL A 175 -5.35 7.08 11.20
C VAL A 175 -4.83 6.65 12.57
N THR A 176 -4.08 5.54 12.62
CA THR A 176 -3.43 5.10 13.86
C THR A 176 -1.94 5.38 13.76
N ALA A 177 -1.36 6.02 14.77
CA ALA A 177 0.01 6.53 14.69
C ALA A 177 0.80 6.47 16.01
N GLN A 178 2.12 6.39 15.87
CA GLN A 178 3.09 6.88 16.85
C GLN A 178 3.96 7.94 16.16
N TRP A 179 3.44 9.16 16.09
CA TRP A 179 4.04 10.28 15.37
C TRP A 179 4.84 11.19 16.33
N PRO A 180 6.12 11.45 16.03
CA PRO A 180 7.00 12.17 16.95
C PRO A 180 6.68 13.66 17.03
N THR A 181 6.93 14.27 18.19
CA THR A 181 6.70 15.71 18.46
C THR A 181 7.43 16.60 17.45
N ALA A 182 8.63 16.18 17.03
CA ALA A 182 9.45 16.91 16.05
C ALA A 182 8.73 17.18 14.71
N ARG A 183 7.66 16.44 14.38
CA ARG A 183 6.87 16.64 13.15
C ARG A 183 5.39 16.85 13.42
N LEU A 184 5.05 17.39 14.58
CA LEU A 184 3.67 17.64 14.98
C LEU A 184 2.93 18.59 14.02
N ALA A 185 3.60 19.63 13.50
CA ALA A 185 3.00 20.51 12.49
C ALA A 185 2.55 19.75 11.23
N HIS A 186 3.31 18.73 10.81
CA HIS A 186 2.94 17.87 9.68
C HIS A 186 1.75 16.98 10.02
N TRP A 187 1.66 16.46 11.24
CA TRP A 187 0.53 15.65 11.70
C TRP A 187 -0.79 16.41 11.53
N ARG A 188 -0.88 17.61 12.12
CA ARG A 188 -2.09 18.45 12.04
C ARG A 188 -2.44 18.81 10.59
N ALA A 189 -1.46 19.34 9.85
CA ALA A 189 -1.68 19.80 8.47
C ALA A 189 -2.12 18.67 7.53
N LEU A 190 -1.50 17.50 7.63
CA LEU A 190 -1.83 16.37 6.77
C LEU A 190 -3.21 15.79 7.10
N LEU A 191 -3.59 15.67 8.38
CA LEU A 191 -4.93 15.17 8.74
C LEU A 191 -6.04 16.10 8.20
N GLN A 192 -5.87 17.41 8.34
CA GLN A 192 -6.81 18.37 7.78
C GLN A 192 -6.83 18.31 6.25
N ALA A 193 -5.68 18.23 5.60
CA ALA A 193 -5.61 18.08 4.14
C ALA A 193 -6.34 16.82 3.66
N ARG A 194 -6.17 15.68 4.34
CA ARG A 194 -6.88 14.42 4.00
C ARG A 194 -8.38 14.56 4.14
N ALA A 195 -8.87 15.26 5.15
CA ALA A 195 -10.28 15.52 5.34
C ALA A 195 -10.84 16.40 4.22
N ILE A 196 -10.16 17.51 3.92
CA ILE A 196 -10.57 18.51 2.91
C ILE A 196 -10.56 17.93 1.50
N GLU A 197 -9.43 17.35 1.07
CA GLU A 197 -9.25 16.92 -0.33
C GLU A 197 -10.09 15.69 -0.69
N ASN A 198 -10.50 14.91 0.32
CA ASN A 198 -11.30 13.70 0.16
C ASN A 198 -12.73 13.81 0.70
N GLN A 199 -13.07 14.95 1.30
CA GLN A 199 -14.42 15.27 1.79
C GLN A 199 -14.98 14.16 2.65
N LEU A 200 -14.23 13.79 3.69
CA LEU A 200 -14.54 12.72 4.62
C LEU A 200 -14.15 13.12 6.03
N PHE A 201 -14.72 12.45 7.03
CA PHE A 201 -14.24 12.58 8.39
C PHE A 201 -12.89 11.88 8.54
N VAL A 202 -11.99 12.44 9.33
CA VAL A 202 -10.73 11.80 9.72
C VAL A 202 -10.75 11.58 11.22
N LEU A 203 -10.62 10.34 11.67
CA LEU A 203 -10.42 9.98 13.07
C LEU A 203 -8.98 9.51 13.25
N ALA A 204 -8.21 10.26 14.05
CA ALA A 204 -6.79 10.03 14.20
C ALA A 204 -6.40 9.83 15.67
N ALA A 205 -5.80 8.68 15.98
CA ALA A 205 -5.24 8.36 17.29
C ALA A 205 -3.73 8.28 17.19
N ASN A 206 -3.06 9.14 17.94
CA ASN A 206 -1.62 9.18 18.07
C ASN A 206 -1.19 8.86 19.51
N ARG A 207 -0.02 8.27 19.65
CA ARG A 207 0.65 8.08 20.92
C ARG A 207 1.12 9.42 21.52
N CYS A 208 1.13 9.52 22.84
CA CYS A 208 1.87 10.52 23.62
C CYS A 208 3.04 9.90 24.41
N GLY A 209 3.77 10.71 25.17
CA GLY A 209 4.86 10.21 26.03
C GLY A 209 6.19 10.07 25.30
N VAL A 210 7.09 9.24 25.82
CA VAL A 210 8.49 9.16 25.38
C VAL A 210 8.96 7.71 25.28
N THR A 211 9.79 7.40 24.29
CA THR A 211 10.56 6.14 24.24
C THR A 211 12.00 6.41 23.89
N GLY A 212 12.91 5.94 24.73
CA GLY A 212 14.32 6.35 24.64
C GLY A 212 14.39 7.88 24.63
N ASP A 213 15.00 8.44 23.59
CA ASP A 213 15.12 9.88 23.38
C ASP A 213 14.04 10.48 22.46
N THR A 214 13.04 9.70 22.05
CA THR A 214 12.01 10.14 21.10
C THR A 214 10.72 10.53 21.81
N PRO A 215 10.37 11.84 21.86
CA PRO A 215 9.07 12.29 22.33
C PRO A 215 8.00 12.13 21.25
N PHE A 216 6.82 11.67 21.66
CA PHE A 216 5.63 11.53 20.82
C PHE A 216 4.60 12.60 21.15
N GLY A 217 4.04 13.21 20.11
CA GLY A 217 3.33 14.48 20.25
C GLY A 217 1.93 14.37 20.83
N GLY A 218 1.29 13.19 20.85
CA GLY A 218 -0.14 13.13 21.09
C GLY A 218 -0.91 13.87 19.99
N HIS A 219 -1.76 14.83 20.36
CA HIS A 219 -2.63 15.58 19.44
C HIS A 219 -3.53 14.69 18.56
N SER A 220 -4.02 13.60 19.13
CA SER A 220 -5.12 12.82 18.55
C SER A 220 -6.32 13.72 18.29
N MET A 221 -7.02 13.52 17.18
CA MET A 221 -8.08 14.45 16.77
C MET A 221 -9.13 13.82 15.85
N ILE A 222 -10.25 14.53 15.74
CA ILE A 222 -11.30 14.26 14.75
C ILE A 222 -11.46 15.49 13.88
N VAL A 223 -11.38 15.31 12.57
CA VAL A 223 -11.53 16.39 11.58
C VAL A 223 -12.76 16.13 10.72
N ALA A 224 -13.57 17.16 10.54
CA ALA A 224 -14.76 17.14 9.69
C ALA A 224 -14.40 17.23 8.19
N PRO A 225 -15.33 16.87 7.27
CA PRO A 225 -15.10 16.88 5.83
C PRO A 225 -14.68 18.23 5.22
N ASP A 226 -14.96 19.33 5.91
CA ASP A 226 -14.57 20.69 5.52
C ASP A 226 -13.23 21.14 6.13
N GLY A 227 -12.56 20.27 6.90
CA GLY A 227 -11.28 20.54 7.54
C GLY A 227 -11.36 21.14 8.95
N VAL A 228 -12.57 21.35 9.49
CA VAL A 228 -12.77 21.81 10.86
C VAL A 228 -12.36 20.71 11.84
N ILE A 229 -11.48 21.03 12.79
CA ILE A 229 -11.13 20.12 13.88
C ILE A 229 -12.28 20.13 14.88
N LEU A 230 -12.99 18.99 15.01
CA LEU A 230 -14.11 18.83 15.94
C LEU A 230 -13.61 18.69 17.39
N VAL A 231 -12.51 17.95 17.56
CA VAL A 231 -11.85 17.76 18.85
C VAL A 231 -10.39 17.41 18.62
N GLU A 232 -9.52 17.89 19.51
CA GLU A 232 -8.09 17.61 19.51
C GLU A 232 -7.59 17.50 20.97
N ALA A 233 -6.77 16.49 21.25
CA ALA A 233 -6.09 16.34 22.53
C ALA A 233 -4.80 17.18 22.62
N GLY A 234 -4.27 17.34 23.83
CA GLY A 234 -2.92 17.87 24.06
C GLY A 234 -1.83 16.82 23.82
N ASP A 235 -0.72 16.96 24.54
CA ASP A 235 0.47 16.11 24.46
C ASP A 235 0.55 15.02 25.56
N THR A 236 -0.44 14.95 26.46
CA THR A 236 -0.54 13.96 27.54
C THR A 236 -1.61 12.90 27.26
N GLU A 237 -1.71 11.88 28.13
CA GLU A 237 -2.78 10.89 28.02
C GLU A 237 -4.15 11.56 28.08
N ALA A 238 -5.03 11.20 27.14
CA ALA A 238 -6.35 11.77 27.01
C ALA A 238 -7.26 10.85 26.20
N THR A 239 -8.57 11.07 26.35
CA THR A 239 -9.58 10.46 25.49
C THR A 239 -10.64 11.50 25.20
N ALA A 240 -11.13 11.52 23.97
CA ALA A 240 -12.24 12.38 23.58
C ALA A 240 -12.92 11.84 22.32
N GLY A 241 -14.09 12.37 22.01
CA GLY A 241 -14.83 12.02 20.80
C GLY A 241 -15.85 13.08 20.41
N ALA A 242 -16.45 12.90 19.25
CA ALA A 242 -17.43 13.80 18.67
C ALA A 242 -18.48 13.01 17.86
N PRO A 243 -19.75 13.48 17.82
CA PRO A 243 -20.74 12.96 16.90
C PRO A 243 -20.32 13.25 15.44
N LEU A 244 -20.64 12.33 14.53
CA LEU A 244 -20.39 12.51 13.10
C LEU A 244 -21.68 12.86 12.37
N ASP A 245 -21.72 14.04 11.75
CA ASP A 245 -22.87 14.50 11.00
C ASP A 245 -22.85 13.99 9.54
N GLY A 246 -23.68 13.00 9.24
CA GLY A 246 -23.86 12.48 7.89
C GLY A 246 -24.45 13.50 6.91
N ALA A 247 -25.22 14.48 7.37
CA ALA A 247 -25.76 15.55 6.53
C ALA A 247 -24.66 16.54 6.12
N LEU A 248 -23.72 16.84 7.02
CA LEU A 248 -22.51 17.61 6.69
C LEU A 248 -21.69 16.88 5.62
N LEU A 249 -21.44 15.58 5.79
CA LEU A 249 -20.71 14.77 4.80
C LEU A 249 -21.38 14.84 3.42
N ALA A 250 -22.69 14.61 3.37
CA ALA A 250 -23.46 14.68 2.13
C ALA A 250 -23.41 16.08 1.50
N THR A 251 -23.51 17.14 2.32
CA THR A 251 -23.47 18.53 1.87
C THR A 251 -22.11 18.89 1.27
N VAL A 252 -21.01 18.55 1.95
CA VAL A 252 -19.65 18.86 1.46
C VAL A 252 -19.36 18.09 0.17
N ARG A 253 -19.75 16.82 0.09
CA ARG A 253 -19.62 16.00 -1.14
C ARG A 253 -20.46 16.50 -2.30
N GLY A 254 -21.69 16.96 -2.03
CA GLY A 254 -22.56 17.55 -3.03
C GLY A 254 -22.03 18.86 -3.61
N ARG A 255 -21.28 19.65 -2.81
CA ARG A 255 -20.70 20.94 -3.25
C ARG A 255 -19.44 20.77 -4.09
N PHE A 256 -18.48 19.96 -3.63
CA PHE A 256 -17.23 19.73 -4.36
C PHE A 256 -17.27 18.35 -4.99
N ASN A 257 -17.79 18.26 -6.21
CA ASN A 257 -18.05 16.97 -6.80
C ASN A 257 -16.73 16.33 -7.30
N THR A 258 -16.15 15.41 -6.52
CA THR A 258 -15.01 14.60 -6.97
C THR A 258 -15.42 13.44 -7.89
N VAL A 259 -16.73 13.29 -8.18
CA VAL A 259 -17.32 12.21 -9.00
C VAL A 259 -18.00 12.68 -10.30
N ALA A 260 -17.60 13.83 -10.87
CA ALA A 260 -17.59 13.88 -12.33
C ALA A 260 -16.74 12.68 -12.82
N PRO A 261 -17.05 12.05 -13.98
CA PRO A 261 -16.29 10.91 -14.45
C PRO A 261 -14.80 11.23 -14.36
N SER A 262 -14.08 10.51 -13.49
CA SER A 262 -12.64 10.75 -13.34
C SER A 262 -12.05 10.48 -14.72
N PRO A 263 -11.39 11.45 -15.37
CA PRO A 263 -10.72 11.17 -16.62
C PRO A 263 -9.76 10.01 -16.36
N TYR A 264 -9.71 9.05 -17.28
CA TYR A 264 -8.69 8.01 -17.22
C TYR A 264 -7.33 8.73 -17.27
N PRO A 265 -6.58 8.77 -16.16
CA PRO A 265 -5.57 9.82 -15.95
C PRO A 265 -4.29 9.58 -16.76
N LEU A 266 -4.16 8.42 -17.38
CA LEU A 266 -2.99 7.98 -18.11
C LEU A 266 -3.41 7.66 -19.54
N ALA A 267 -2.89 8.36 -20.55
CA ALA A 267 -2.94 7.80 -21.89
C ALA A 267 -1.90 6.67 -21.92
N ASP A 268 -2.32 5.39 -21.85
CA ASP A 268 -1.37 4.26 -21.71
C ASP A 268 -0.26 4.28 -22.77
N GLN A 269 -0.54 4.82 -23.97
CA GLN A 269 0.46 5.06 -25.01
C GLN A 269 1.68 5.88 -24.55
N ASP A 270 1.51 6.78 -23.58
CA ASP A 270 2.59 7.61 -23.04
C ASP A 270 3.64 6.79 -22.29
N LYS A 271 3.33 5.53 -21.95
CA LYS A 271 4.33 4.60 -21.42
C LYS A 271 5.29 4.09 -22.51
N ILE A 272 4.91 4.19 -23.79
CA ILE A 272 5.76 3.80 -24.92
C ILE A 272 6.71 4.96 -25.20
N GLN A 273 7.99 4.75 -24.93
CA GLN A 273 8.99 5.81 -24.92
C GLN A 273 10.18 5.48 -25.82
N THR A 274 10.82 6.53 -26.34
CA THR A 274 12.10 6.38 -27.05
C THR A 274 13.24 6.18 -26.05
N LEU A 275 14.33 5.55 -26.47
CA LEU A 275 15.49 5.34 -25.61
C LEU A 275 16.03 6.65 -25.00
N PRO A 276 16.22 7.77 -25.75
CA PRO A 276 16.68 9.03 -25.16
C PRO A 276 15.75 9.57 -24.08
N ALA A 277 14.43 9.50 -24.28
CA ALA A 277 13.45 9.94 -23.30
C ALA A 277 13.50 9.08 -22.02
N LEU A 278 13.66 7.77 -22.17
CA LEU A 278 13.81 6.85 -21.04
C LEU A 278 15.11 7.03 -20.28
N VAL A 279 16.22 7.33 -20.94
CA VAL A 279 17.49 7.62 -20.26
C VAL A 279 17.33 8.86 -19.38
N ALA A 280 16.72 9.93 -19.91
CA ALA A 280 16.45 11.15 -19.13
C ALA A 280 15.50 10.89 -17.96
N LEU A 281 14.45 10.09 -18.17
CA LEU A 281 13.53 9.68 -17.12
C LEU A 281 14.22 8.84 -16.04
N ALA A 282 15.00 7.83 -16.43
CA ALA A 282 15.73 6.96 -15.53
C ALA A 282 16.68 7.76 -14.63
N GLN A 283 17.35 8.78 -15.19
CA GLN A 283 18.17 9.71 -14.41
C GLN A 283 17.36 10.46 -13.35
N ARG A 284 16.19 11.03 -13.71
CA ARG A 284 15.31 11.71 -12.75
C ARG A 284 14.80 10.77 -11.66
N LEU A 285 14.37 9.56 -12.02
CA LEU A 285 13.86 8.58 -11.05
C LEU A 285 14.96 8.18 -10.05
N ARG A 286 16.20 7.97 -10.50
CA ARG A 286 17.34 7.70 -9.61
C ARG A 286 17.66 8.87 -8.69
N GLN A 287 17.60 10.11 -9.17
CA GLN A 287 17.80 11.29 -8.33
C GLN A 287 16.78 11.37 -7.19
N THR A 288 15.58 10.79 -7.38
CA THR A 288 14.56 10.65 -6.33
C THR A 288 14.69 9.38 -5.48
N GLY A 289 15.77 8.60 -5.65
CA GLY A 289 16.04 7.37 -4.89
C GLY A 289 15.21 6.16 -5.31
N ARG A 290 14.50 6.22 -6.45
CA ARG A 290 13.68 5.10 -6.95
C ARG A 290 14.54 4.02 -7.61
N ARG A 291 14.18 2.76 -7.36
CA ARG A 291 14.82 1.57 -7.94
C ARG A 291 14.18 1.19 -9.27
N LEU A 292 14.99 1.09 -10.31
CA LEU A 292 14.56 0.76 -11.67
C LEU A 292 14.75 -0.73 -11.96
N VAL A 293 13.67 -1.37 -12.38
CA VAL A 293 13.64 -2.77 -12.81
C VAL A 293 13.55 -2.82 -14.33
N PHE A 294 14.36 -3.67 -14.95
CA PHE A 294 14.32 -3.91 -16.40
C PHE A 294 14.08 -5.39 -16.70
N THR A 295 13.25 -5.64 -17.71
CA THR A 295 13.09 -6.94 -18.35
C THR A 295 12.96 -6.76 -19.86
N ASN A 296 13.11 -7.84 -20.62
CA ASN A 296 12.88 -7.82 -22.06
C ASN A 296 12.23 -9.12 -22.58
N GLY A 297 11.55 -9.01 -23.71
CA GLY A 297 10.98 -10.15 -24.41
C GLY A 297 10.18 -9.77 -25.65
N CYS A 298 9.70 -10.81 -26.36
CA CYS A 298 8.89 -10.62 -27.56
C CYS A 298 7.42 -10.28 -27.25
N PHE A 299 6.86 -10.83 -26.16
CA PHE A 299 5.47 -10.61 -25.71
C PHE A 299 4.42 -10.67 -26.82
N ASP A 300 4.51 -11.69 -27.68
CA ASP A 300 3.72 -11.74 -28.90
C ASP A 300 2.24 -12.01 -28.64
N ILE A 301 1.93 -13.11 -27.94
CA ILE A 301 0.58 -13.38 -27.44
C ILE A 301 0.70 -13.48 -25.92
N LEU A 302 0.08 -12.51 -25.24
CA LEU A 302 0.06 -12.45 -23.79
C LEU A 302 -0.81 -13.58 -23.20
N HIS A 303 -0.43 -14.04 -22.02
CA HIS A 303 -1.14 -15.05 -21.25
C HIS A 303 -0.87 -14.79 -19.75
N PRO A 304 -1.61 -15.43 -18.82
CA PRO A 304 -1.47 -15.16 -17.38
C PRO A 304 -0.04 -15.27 -16.86
N GLY A 305 0.73 -16.25 -17.33
CA GLY A 305 2.16 -16.37 -16.98
C GLY A 305 3.00 -15.12 -17.25
N HIS A 306 2.76 -14.37 -18.34
CA HIS A 306 3.44 -13.09 -18.60
C HIS A 306 3.01 -12.02 -17.58
N VAL A 307 1.72 -11.94 -17.26
CA VAL A 307 1.19 -10.95 -16.31
C VAL A 307 1.78 -11.19 -14.93
N THR A 308 1.70 -12.43 -14.42
CA THR A 308 2.27 -12.81 -13.13
C THR A 308 3.78 -12.54 -13.06
N TYR A 309 4.52 -12.86 -14.12
CA TYR A 309 5.94 -12.55 -14.21
C TYR A 309 6.23 -11.04 -14.11
N LEU A 310 5.51 -10.22 -14.87
CA LEU A 310 5.68 -8.76 -14.87
C LEU A 310 5.27 -8.14 -13.53
N GLU A 311 4.21 -8.64 -12.89
CA GLU A 311 3.80 -8.23 -11.54
C GLU A 311 4.88 -8.53 -10.51
N GLN A 312 5.47 -9.73 -10.54
CA GLN A 312 6.57 -10.09 -9.65
C GLN A 312 7.82 -9.24 -9.93
N ALA A 313 8.17 -9.00 -11.19
CA ALA A 313 9.26 -8.10 -11.55
C ALA A 313 9.03 -6.69 -11.01
N ARG A 314 7.80 -6.15 -11.18
CA ARG A 314 7.42 -4.82 -10.70
C ARG A 314 7.51 -4.68 -9.18
N GLN A 315 7.28 -5.74 -8.42
CA GLN A 315 7.37 -5.75 -6.95
C GLN A 315 8.80 -5.68 -6.41
N LEU A 316 9.81 -5.95 -7.25
CA LEU A 316 11.21 -5.91 -6.83
C LEU A 316 11.83 -4.50 -6.87
N GLY A 317 11.07 -3.49 -7.33
CA GLY A 317 11.51 -2.10 -7.37
C GLY A 317 10.35 -1.11 -7.53
N ASP A 318 10.67 0.12 -7.94
CA ASP A 318 9.72 1.24 -7.97
C ASP A 318 9.21 1.60 -9.36
N CYS A 319 9.87 1.09 -10.41
CA CYS A 319 9.53 1.35 -11.81
C CYS A 319 10.00 0.19 -12.71
N LEU A 320 9.09 -0.44 -13.45
CA LEU A 320 9.37 -1.52 -14.40
C LEU A 320 9.43 -0.98 -15.84
N ILE A 321 10.57 -1.17 -16.49
CA ILE A 321 10.80 -0.87 -17.91
C ILE A 321 10.89 -2.20 -18.68
N VAL A 322 10.09 -2.33 -19.74
CA VAL A 322 10.08 -3.50 -20.61
C VAL A 322 10.71 -3.18 -21.97
N GLY A 323 11.84 -3.82 -22.27
CA GLY A 323 12.40 -3.88 -23.61
C GLY A 323 11.61 -4.83 -24.49
N LEU A 324 10.94 -4.31 -25.51
CA LEU A 324 10.16 -5.07 -26.48
C LEU A 324 10.95 -5.27 -27.77
N ASN A 325 11.11 -6.53 -28.19
CA ASN A 325 11.71 -6.83 -29.49
C ASN A 325 10.81 -6.29 -30.63
N SER A 326 11.41 -5.60 -31.60
CA SER A 326 10.77 -5.24 -32.86
C SER A 326 10.39 -6.45 -33.71
N ASP A 327 9.55 -6.25 -34.72
CA ASP A 327 9.12 -7.29 -35.65
C ASP A 327 10.31 -7.91 -36.39
N SER A 328 11.30 -7.11 -36.79
CA SER A 328 12.52 -7.60 -37.45
C SER A 328 13.36 -8.48 -36.53
N SER A 329 13.54 -8.05 -35.27
CA SER A 329 14.26 -8.82 -34.24
C SER A 329 13.56 -10.16 -33.94
N VAL A 330 12.23 -10.15 -33.79
CA VAL A 330 11.48 -11.40 -33.54
C VAL A 330 11.53 -12.35 -34.73
N ARG A 331 11.44 -11.85 -35.98
CA ARG A 331 11.57 -12.68 -37.19
C ARG A 331 12.95 -13.34 -37.27
N GLY A 332 14.01 -12.60 -36.95
CA GLY A 332 15.38 -13.14 -36.88
C GLY A 332 15.51 -14.26 -35.84
N LEU A 333 14.91 -14.07 -34.66
CA LEU A 333 15.01 -15.02 -33.54
C LEU A 333 14.10 -16.25 -33.68
N LYS A 334 12.90 -16.11 -34.26
CA LYS A 334 11.84 -17.14 -34.23
C LYS A 334 11.36 -17.59 -35.62
N GLY A 335 11.91 -17.01 -36.68
CA GLY A 335 11.55 -17.31 -38.08
C GLY A 335 10.43 -16.42 -38.64
N ALA A 336 10.21 -16.52 -39.95
CA ALA A 336 9.33 -15.62 -40.72
C ALA A 336 7.86 -15.63 -40.30
N GLY A 337 7.37 -16.70 -39.65
CA GLY A 337 5.99 -16.81 -39.17
C GLY A 337 5.71 -16.11 -37.84
N ARG A 338 6.68 -15.35 -37.29
CA ARG A 338 6.61 -14.66 -36.00
C ARG A 338 7.22 -13.27 -36.13
N PRO A 339 6.71 -12.22 -35.46
CA PRO A 339 5.59 -12.27 -34.53
C PRO A 339 4.23 -12.36 -35.24
N VAL A 340 3.20 -12.77 -34.50
CA VAL A 340 1.81 -12.78 -34.99
C VAL A 340 1.22 -11.37 -34.90
N ASN A 341 1.43 -10.71 -33.77
CA ASN A 341 1.01 -9.33 -33.55
C ASN A 341 2.15 -8.36 -33.87
N ARG A 342 1.81 -7.22 -34.49
CA ARG A 342 2.80 -6.19 -34.81
C ARG A 342 3.38 -5.57 -33.55
N GLU A 343 4.59 -5.02 -33.66
CA GLU A 343 5.27 -4.38 -32.53
C GLU A 343 4.48 -3.23 -31.91
N GLU A 344 3.71 -2.48 -32.70
CA GLU A 344 2.88 -1.38 -32.18
C GLU A 344 1.76 -1.92 -31.28
N ASP A 345 1.09 -3.00 -31.70
CA ASP A 345 0.02 -3.66 -30.94
C ASP A 345 0.55 -4.30 -29.65
N ARG A 346 1.69 -4.99 -29.76
CA ARG A 346 2.36 -5.60 -28.60
C ARG A 346 2.78 -4.55 -27.59
N ALA A 347 3.33 -3.41 -28.05
CA ALA A 347 3.71 -2.30 -27.19
C ALA A 347 2.47 -1.69 -26.50
N ARG A 348 1.37 -1.50 -27.21
CA ARG A 348 0.12 -0.98 -26.64
C ARG A 348 -0.46 -1.90 -25.58
N LEU A 349 -0.47 -3.22 -25.83
CA LEU A 349 -0.97 -4.20 -24.86
C LEU A 349 -0.10 -4.22 -23.59
N LEU A 350 1.22 -4.20 -23.72
CA LEU A 350 2.12 -4.10 -22.58
C LEU A 350 1.92 -2.80 -21.80
N ALA A 351 1.78 -1.68 -22.50
CA ALA A 351 1.55 -0.37 -21.88
C ALA A 351 0.21 -0.33 -21.10
N ALA A 352 -0.82 -1.04 -21.56
CA ALA A 352 -2.08 -1.15 -20.83
C ALA A 352 -1.99 -1.99 -19.54
N LEU A 353 -0.92 -2.76 -19.33
CA LEU A 353 -0.75 -3.53 -18.09
C LEU A 353 -0.38 -2.59 -16.94
N GLY A 354 -1.12 -2.70 -15.82
CA GLY A 354 -0.92 -1.84 -14.65
C GLY A 354 0.45 -1.98 -13.99
N CYS A 355 1.11 -3.14 -14.13
CA CYS A 355 2.45 -3.39 -13.58
C CYS A 355 3.61 -2.90 -14.46
N VAL A 356 3.34 -2.46 -15.70
CA VAL A 356 4.35 -1.93 -16.62
C VAL A 356 4.32 -0.42 -16.56
N ASP A 357 5.45 0.21 -16.20
CA ASP A 357 5.57 1.66 -16.16
C ASP A 357 6.00 2.22 -17.52
N TYR A 358 6.93 1.54 -18.22
CA TYR A 358 7.38 1.97 -19.56
C TYR A 358 7.72 0.81 -20.50
N VAL A 359 7.57 1.05 -21.80
CA VAL A 359 7.91 0.14 -22.89
C VAL A 359 8.88 0.83 -23.84
N VAL A 360 9.93 0.12 -24.27
CA VAL A 360 10.88 0.61 -25.27
C VAL A 360 11.16 -0.46 -26.31
N LEU A 361 11.07 -0.10 -27.59
CA LEU A 361 11.37 -1.01 -28.68
C LEU A 361 12.87 -1.07 -28.94
N PHE A 362 13.35 -2.26 -29.32
CA PHE A 362 14.72 -2.45 -29.82
C PHE A 362 14.76 -3.46 -30.97
N ALA A 363 15.71 -3.27 -31.89
CA ALA A 363 15.84 -4.08 -33.11
C ALA A 363 17.03 -5.02 -33.08
N GLU A 364 17.97 -4.77 -32.18
CA GLU A 364 19.14 -5.59 -31.95
C GLU A 364 18.76 -7.01 -31.51
N GLU A 365 19.68 -7.95 -31.71
CA GLU A 365 19.51 -9.35 -31.30
C GLU A 365 19.36 -9.48 -29.78
N THR A 366 20.03 -8.59 -29.03
CA THR A 366 20.02 -8.57 -27.57
C THR A 366 19.68 -7.19 -27.03
N PRO A 367 19.12 -7.08 -25.81
CA PRO A 367 18.77 -5.79 -25.21
C PRO A 367 19.98 -5.03 -24.65
N LEU A 368 21.22 -5.44 -24.96
CA LEU A 368 22.42 -4.97 -24.28
C LEU A 368 22.61 -3.45 -24.38
N THR A 369 22.33 -2.87 -25.55
CA THR A 369 22.39 -1.41 -25.77
C THR A 369 21.42 -0.68 -24.84
N LEU A 370 20.18 -1.17 -24.72
CA LEU A 370 19.19 -0.62 -23.80
C LEU A 370 19.67 -0.70 -22.36
N ILE A 371 20.18 -1.86 -21.93
CA ILE A 371 20.65 -2.09 -20.56
C ILE A 371 21.80 -1.14 -20.21
N LYS A 372 22.79 -0.98 -21.10
CA LYS A 372 23.94 -0.09 -20.90
C LYS A 372 23.54 1.39 -20.83
N ALA A 373 22.56 1.80 -21.63
CA ALA A 373 22.07 3.17 -21.67
C ALA A 373 21.17 3.48 -20.46
N ILE A 374 20.22 2.60 -20.16
CA ILE A 374 19.27 2.78 -19.06
C ILE A 374 19.95 2.60 -17.71
N ARG A 375 20.85 1.62 -17.57
CA ARG A 375 21.58 1.21 -16.34
C ARG A 375 20.69 0.74 -15.17
N PRO A 376 19.75 -0.19 -15.39
CA PRO A 376 18.77 -0.55 -14.37
C PRO A 376 19.43 -1.06 -13.07
N ASP A 377 18.79 -0.79 -11.93
CA ASP A 377 19.26 -1.28 -10.62
C ASP A 377 18.98 -2.77 -10.45
N LEU A 378 17.98 -3.28 -11.16
CA LEU A 378 17.62 -4.69 -11.18
C LEU A 378 17.32 -5.18 -12.60
N LEU A 379 18.00 -6.23 -13.03
CA LEU A 379 17.70 -6.96 -14.25
C LEU A 379 16.94 -8.24 -13.91
N VAL A 380 15.75 -8.41 -14.48
CA VAL A 380 14.89 -9.56 -14.20
C VAL A 380 14.65 -10.35 -15.48
N LYS A 381 14.82 -11.68 -15.41
CA LYS A 381 14.48 -12.58 -16.52
C LYS A 381 13.47 -13.64 -16.08
N GLY A 382 12.50 -13.92 -16.94
CA GLY A 382 11.53 -15.00 -16.73
C GLY A 382 12.11 -16.35 -17.17
N GLY A 383 11.91 -17.37 -16.37
CA GLY A 383 12.41 -18.73 -16.57
C GLY A 383 13.51 -19.12 -15.58
N ASP A 384 14.08 -20.31 -15.77
CA ASP A 384 15.14 -20.84 -14.92
C ASP A 384 16.50 -20.63 -15.59
N TRP A 385 16.86 -19.35 -15.80
CA TRP A 385 18.14 -18.99 -16.40
C TRP A 385 19.21 -18.84 -15.30
N PRO A 386 20.39 -19.47 -15.45
CA PRO A 386 21.53 -19.13 -14.61
C PRO A 386 21.84 -17.63 -14.73
N VAL A 387 21.98 -16.94 -13.61
CA VAL A 387 22.14 -15.47 -13.55
C VAL A 387 23.30 -14.98 -14.42
N GLU A 388 24.35 -15.79 -14.52
CA GLU A 388 25.59 -15.56 -15.23
C GLU A 388 25.39 -15.56 -16.76
N THR A 389 24.32 -16.20 -17.23
CA THR A 389 23.99 -16.35 -18.65
C THR A 389 23.00 -15.30 -19.15
N ILE A 390 22.45 -14.48 -18.24
CA ILE A 390 21.48 -13.44 -18.59
C ILE A 390 22.22 -12.29 -19.29
N VAL A 391 21.85 -12.02 -20.53
CA VAL A 391 22.45 -10.93 -21.32
C VAL A 391 22.26 -9.59 -20.62
N GLY A 392 23.37 -8.86 -20.42
CA GLY A 392 23.42 -7.60 -19.68
C GLY A 392 23.61 -7.77 -18.16
N GLY A 393 23.65 -9.01 -17.65
CA GLY A 393 23.91 -9.32 -16.25
C GLY A 393 25.25 -8.79 -15.76
N PRO A 394 26.39 -9.07 -16.43
CA PRO A 394 27.70 -8.54 -16.04
C PRO A 394 27.73 -7.02 -15.96
N GLU A 395 27.09 -6.31 -16.89
CA GLU A 395 27.02 -4.84 -16.90
C GLU A 395 26.23 -4.28 -15.72
N VAL A 396 25.10 -4.91 -15.39
CA VAL A 396 24.27 -4.48 -14.27
C VAL A 396 25.00 -4.70 -12.94
N LEU A 397 25.62 -5.87 -12.77
CA LEU A 397 26.43 -6.17 -11.59
C LEU A 397 27.63 -5.21 -11.45
N ALA A 398 28.34 -4.94 -12.56
CA ALA A 398 29.45 -3.99 -12.56
C ALA A 398 29.03 -2.55 -12.24
N ALA A 399 27.78 -2.19 -12.54
CA ALA A 399 27.18 -0.91 -12.18
C ALA A 399 26.63 -0.87 -10.73
N GLY A 400 26.79 -1.95 -9.95
CA GLY A 400 26.30 -2.06 -8.57
C GLY A 400 24.84 -2.50 -8.45
N GLY A 401 24.22 -2.92 -9.55
CA GLY A 401 22.85 -3.46 -9.59
C GLY A 401 22.79 -4.94 -9.24
N GLN A 402 21.60 -5.52 -9.35
CA GLN A 402 21.31 -6.93 -9.08
C GLN A 402 20.69 -7.61 -10.29
N VAL A 403 20.80 -8.94 -10.34
CA VAL A 403 20.17 -9.76 -11.39
C VAL A 403 19.35 -10.85 -10.71
N ARG A 404 18.11 -11.07 -11.18
CA ARG A 404 17.18 -12.07 -10.64
C ARG A 404 16.54 -12.88 -11.77
N SER A 405 16.45 -14.19 -11.56
CA SER A 405 15.57 -15.04 -12.36
C SER A 405 14.26 -15.27 -11.61
N ILE A 406 13.14 -15.18 -12.31
CA ILE A 406 11.81 -15.47 -11.77
C ILE A 406 11.30 -16.74 -12.46
N PRO A 407 11.03 -17.82 -11.71
CA PRO A 407 10.47 -19.05 -12.26
C PRO A 407 9.14 -18.76 -12.99
N LEU A 408 8.92 -19.42 -14.12
CA LEU A 408 7.66 -19.28 -14.85
C LEU A 408 6.54 -20.04 -14.11
N VAL A 409 5.39 -19.39 -13.94
CA VAL A 409 4.22 -19.97 -13.30
C VAL A 409 3.29 -20.58 -14.36
N GLY A 410 3.11 -21.90 -14.31
CA GLY A 410 2.18 -22.68 -15.15
C GLY A 410 2.74 -23.13 -16.51
N GLU A 411 2.07 -24.10 -17.15
CA GLU A 411 2.40 -24.62 -18.50
C GLU A 411 1.96 -23.67 -19.64
N HIS A 412 2.00 -22.36 -19.41
CA HIS A 412 1.54 -21.38 -20.38
C HIS A 412 2.73 -20.89 -21.20
N SER A 413 2.85 -21.36 -22.45
CA SER A 413 3.73 -20.76 -23.44
C SER A 413 2.94 -20.35 -24.68
N THR A 414 3.33 -19.24 -25.31
CA THR A 414 2.74 -18.80 -26.59
C THR A 414 2.80 -19.91 -27.66
N THR A 415 3.85 -20.74 -27.65
CA THR A 415 4.01 -21.87 -28.56
C THR A 415 2.97 -22.96 -28.28
N ALA A 416 2.73 -23.29 -27.01
CA ALA A 416 1.72 -24.28 -26.62
C ALA A 416 0.29 -23.79 -26.95
N LEU A 417 0.00 -22.50 -26.74
CA LEU A 417 -1.26 -21.87 -27.13
C LEU A 417 -1.50 -21.96 -28.65
N LEU A 418 -0.49 -21.60 -29.46
CA LEU A 418 -0.61 -21.69 -30.91
C LEU A 418 -0.77 -23.12 -31.40
N ASN A 419 -0.09 -24.08 -30.77
CA ASN A 419 -0.24 -25.49 -31.11
C ASN A 419 -1.65 -26.00 -30.79
N ARG A 420 -2.25 -25.57 -29.67
CA ARG A 420 -3.66 -25.89 -29.35
C ARG A 420 -4.63 -25.34 -30.38
N VAL A 421 -4.46 -24.06 -30.77
CA VAL A 421 -5.28 -23.42 -31.81
C VAL A 421 -5.15 -24.16 -33.14
N ARG A 422 -3.94 -24.55 -33.54
CA ARG A 422 -3.71 -25.36 -34.77
C ARG A 422 -4.29 -26.76 -34.68
N GLN A 423 -4.44 -27.32 -33.48
CA GLN A 423 -5.06 -28.62 -33.22
C GLN A 423 -6.59 -28.54 -33.02
N GLY A 424 -7.21 -27.35 -33.12
CA GLY A 424 -8.65 -27.18 -32.98
C GLY A 424 -9.21 -27.44 -31.58
N LYS A 425 -8.38 -27.28 -30.52
CA LYS A 425 -8.73 -27.55 -29.12
C LYS A 425 -8.82 -26.31 -28.25
#